data_AF-A0A2E1DY01-F1
#
_entry.id   AF-A0A2E1DY01-F1
#
_cell.length_a   1.000
_cell.length_b   1.000
_cell.length_c   1.000
_cell.angle_alpha   90.00
_cell.angle_beta   90.00
_cell.angle_gamma   90.00
#
_symmetry.space_group_name_H-M   'P 1'
#
loop_
_entity.id
_entity.type
_entity.pdbx_description
1 polymer ?
#
loop_
_entity_poly.entity_id
_entity_poly.type
_entity_poly.pdbx_seq_one_letter_code
_entity_poly.pdbx_strand_id
1 'polypeptide(L)'
;MEDASAIDLDWFWRGWFYTTDYVDIGIKEVNQYFVSNEPSVAVKKIMEERGITKLRPLVFLENFENDTNSIKDKDPLENSKLLNNYLKENEVSNKEVPKFFYEVIFEKPGGLVMPIIVDFEYEDGTTKRVTYPAQIWRKNDNEVKKLITSNKKIININLDPDLETADIDTSNNSWPKKQDESEFDKFKSKVKG
;
A
#
# COMPACT_ATOMS: atom_id res chain seq x y z
N MET A 1 -16.13 30.13 0.59
CA MET A 1 -14.94 29.32 0.93
C MET A 1 -14.13 28.95 -0.31
N GLU A 2 -14.74 28.73 -1.47
CA GLU A 2 -14.01 28.52 -2.74
C GLU A 2 -13.24 29.76 -3.23
N ASP A 3 -13.80 30.96 -3.00
CA ASP A 3 -13.18 32.26 -3.36
C ASP A 3 -11.83 32.53 -2.65
N ALA A 4 -11.52 31.80 -1.58
CA ALA A 4 -10.28 31.96 -0.82
C ALA A 4 -9.19 30.92 -1.18
N SER A 5 -9.57 29.78 -1.78
CA SER A 5 -8.65 28.68 -2.12
C SER A 5 -8.37 28.56 -3.61
N ALA A 6 -9.23 29.12 -4.48
CA ALA A 6 -9.22 28.91 -5.94
C ALA A 6 -9.26 27.41 -6.34
N ILE A 7 -9.75 26.55 -5.43
CA ILE A 7 -9.82 25.09 -5.59
C ILE A 7 -11.23 24.65 -5.21
N ASP A 8 -11.86 23.88 -6.10
CA ASP A 8 -13.13 23.20 -5.86
C ASP A 8 -12.99 22.18 -4.71
N LEU A 9 -13.75 22.39 -3.64
CA LEU A 9 -13.77 21.55 -2.43
C LEU A 9 -15.10 20.79 -2.28
N ASP A 10 -15.97 20.84 -3.27
CA ASP A 10 -17.28 20.19 -3.23
C ASP A 10 -17.15 18.68 -3.04
N TRP A 11 -16.14 18.07 -3.66
CA TRP A 11 -15.84 16.64 -3.53
C TRP A 11 -15.60 16.20 -2.08
N PHE A 12 -15.16 17.09 -1.19
CA PHE A 12 -14.91 16.80 0.22
C PHE A 12 -16.16 17.07 1.07
N TRP A 13 -16.73 18.27 0.99
CA TRP A 13 -17.80 18.69 1.92
C TRP A 13 -19.19 18.17 1.55
N ARG A 14 -19.46 17.80 0.29
CA ARG A 14 -20.82 17.40 -0.12
C ARG A 14 -21.33 16.18 0.63
N GLY A 15 -20.49 15.18 0.88
CA GLY A 15 -20.85 14.02 1.70
C GLY A 15 -21.27 14.46 3.11
N TRP A 16 -20.47 15.31 3.74
CA TRP A 16 -20.70 15.75 5.11
C TRP A 16 -21.99 16.57 5.31
N PHE A 17 -22.42 17.36 4.32
CA PHE A 17 -23.57 18.25 4.49
C PHE A 17 -24.84 17.79 3.77
N TYR A 18 -24.73 16.96 2.74
CA TYR A 18 -25.86 16.62 1.87
C TYR A 18 -26.17 15.13 1.81
N THR A 19 -25.43 14.27 2.52
CA THR A 19 -25.74 12.84 2.60
C THR A 19 -25.85 12.37 4.05
N THR A 20 -26.30 11.13 4.24
CA THR A 20 -26.32 10.43 5.53
C THR A 20 -25.29 9.30 5.53
N ASP A 21 -24.19 9.48 4.79
CA ASP A 21 -23.13 8.49 4.69
C ASP A 21 -22.31 8.42 5.98
N TYR A 22 -21.43 7.43 6.04
CA TYR A 22 -20.53 7.18 7.16
C TYR A 22 -19.08 7.13 6.69
N VAL A 23 -18.14 7.22 7.63
CA VAL A 23 -16.72 6.96 7.37
C VAL A 23 -16.48 5.46 7.54
N ASP A 24 -15.86 4.86 6.53
CA ASP A 24 -15.32 3.50 6.55
C ASP A 24 -14.16 3.49 5.55
N ILE A 25 -12.95 3.25 6.06
CA ILE A 25 -11.71 3.14 5.31
C ILE A 25 -11.07 1.82 5.73
N GLY A 26 -10.65 1.02 4.75
CA GLY A 26 -10.04 -0.28 5.01
C GLY A 26 -8.71 -0.47 4.30
N ILE A 27 -7.94 -1.46 4.77
CA ILE A 27 -6.82 -2.01 4.03
C ILE A 27 -7.36 -3.17 3.18
N LYS A 28 -7.48 -2.92 1.87
CA LYS A 28 -7.99 -3.90 0.92
C LYS A 28 -6.98 -5.01 0.64
N GLU A 29 -5.76 -4.61 0.30
CA GLU A 29 -4.70 -5.53 -0.14
C GLU A 29 -3.31 -4.94 0.12
N VAL A 30 -2.35 -5.82 0.39
CA VAL A 30 -0.93 -5.47 0.51
C VAL A 30 -0.14 -6.41 -0.37
N ASN A 31 0.38 -5.89 -1.47
CA ASN A 31 1.19 -6.63 -2.42
C ASN A 31 2.67 -6.32 -2.17
N GLN A 32 3.52 -7.34 -2.12
CA GLN A 32 4.96 -7.17 -1.97
C GLN A 32 5.67 -7.36 -3.31
N TYR A 33 6.66 -6.51 -3.61
CA TYR A 33 7.39 -6.51 -4.88
C TYR A 33 8.90 -6.53 -4.68
N PHE A 34 9.59 -7.19 -5.61
CA PHE A 34 11.04 -7.19 -5.73
C PHE A 34 11.48 -6.61 -7.07
N VAL A 35 12.72 -6.13 -7.11
CA VAL A 35 13.33 -5.61 -8.34
C VAL A 35 13.80 -6.77 -9.21
N SER A 36 13.43 -6.72 -10.49
CA SER A 36 13.83 -7.70 -11.52
C SER A 36 14.31 -7.00 -12.79
N ASN A 37 15.22 -7.63 -13.52
CA ASN A 37 15.61 -7.25 -14.88
C ASN A 37 14.77 -7.96 -15.95
N GLU A 38 13.98 -8.95 -15.57
CA GLU A 38 13.05 -9.65 -16.45
C GLU A 38 11.68 -8.95 -16.45
N PRO A 39 11.01 -8.86 -17.62
CA PRO A 39 9.67 -8.31 -17.69
C PRO A 39 8.73 -9.03 -16.73
N SER A 40 7.95 -8.26 -15.96
CA SER A 40 6.99 -8.84 -15.04
C SER A 40 5.88 -9.59 -15.78
N VAL A 41 5.15 -10.47 -15.11
CA VAL A 41 3.99 -11.21 -15.67
C VAL A 41 3.01 -10.25 -16.33
N ALA A 42 2.72 -9.12 -15.68
CA ALA A 42 1.86 -8.07 -16.24
C ALA A 42 2.44 -7.46 -17.52
N VAL A 43 3.75 -7.19 -17.55
CA VAL A 43 4.42 -6.64 -18.73
C VAL A 43 4.45 -7.65 -19.87
N LYS A 44 4.70 -8.94 -19.59
CA LYS A 44 4.65 -10.03 -20.59
C LYS A 44 3.28 -10.10 -21.25
N LYS A 45 2.20 -10.02 -20.47
CA LYS A 45 0.82 -9.98 -20.99
C LYS A 45 0.60 -8.77 -21.91
N ILE A 46 1.04 -7.57 -21.51
CA ILE A 46 0.94 -6.37 -22.35
C ILE A 46 1.75 -6.51 -23.64
N MET A 47 2.93 -7.14 -23.57
CA MET A 47 3.76 -7.40 -24.74
C MET A 47 3.04 -8.31 -25.74
N GLU A 48 2.43 -9.39 -25.26
CA GLU A 48 1.64 -10.32 -26.09
C GLU A 48 0.44 -9.61 -26.74
N GLU A 49 -0.36 -8.87 -25.95
CA GLU A 49 -1.53 -8.14 -26.44
C GLU A 49 -1.20 -7.09 -27.50
N ARG A 50 -0.01 -6.48 -27.41
CA ARG A 50 0.44 -5.41 -28.31
C ARG A 50 1.39 -5.90 -29.41
N GLY A 51 1.67 -7.20 -29.48
CA GLY A 51 2.63 -7.77 -30.44
C GLY A 51 4.06 -7.26 -30.26
N ILE A 52 4.44 -6.85 -29.05
CA ILE A 52 5.79 -6.36 -28.73
C ILE A 52 6.70 -7.57 -28.48
N THR A 53 7.68 -7.78 -29.35
CA THR A 53 8.60 -8.93 -29.24
C THR A 53 9.87 -8.63 -28.44
N LYS A 54 10.25 -7.35 -28.32
CA LYS A 54 11.50 -6.95 -27.67
C LYS A 54 11.33 -5.63 -26.91
N LEU A 55 11.79 -5.62 -25.66
CA LEU A 55 11.93 -4.42 -24.85
C LEU A 55 13.38 -3.96 -24.83
N ARG A 56 13.57 -2.65 -24.61
CA ARG A 56 14.87 -2.13 -24.18
C ARG A 56 15.20 -2.72 -22.79
N PRO A 57 16.46 -2.79 -22.38
CA PRO A 57 16.81 -3.12 -21.01
C PRO A 57 16.12 -2.14 -20.05
N LEU A 58 15.25 -2.67 -19.18
CA LEU A 58 14.46 -1.91 -18.22
C LEU A 58 14.56 -2.60 -16.85
N VAL A 59 14.19 -1.87 -15.82
CA VAL A 59 14.05 -2.38 -14.46
C VAL A 59 12.56 -2.52 -14.16
N PHE A 60 12.16 -3.66 -13.63
CA PHE A 60 10.77 -3.99 -13.32
C PHE A 60 10.60 -4.25 -11.83
N LEU A 61 9.39 -3.98 -11.33
CA LEU A 61 8.91 -4.49 -10.05
C LEU A 61 8.01 -5.68 -10.35
N GLU A 62 8.34 -6.84 -9.77
CA GLU A 62 7.56 -8.08 -9.89
C GLU A 62 7.01 -8.47 -8.53
N ASN A 63 5.78 -9.02 -8.53
CA ASN A 63 5.11 -9.45 -7.31
C ASN A 63 5.83 -10.67 -6.72
N PHE A 64 6.02 -10.68 -5.40
CA PHE A 64 6.63 -11.76 -4.63
C PHE A 64 6.03 -13.15 -4.91
N GLU A 65 4.74 -13.22 -5.22
CA GLU A 65 4.05 -14.48 -5.56
C GLU A 65 4.52 -15.08 -6.88
N ASN A 66 5.06 -14.26 -7.79
CA ASN A 66 5.56 -14.69 -9.10
C ASN A 66 7.06 -15.05 -9.07
N ASP A 67 7.70 -15.06 -7.90
CA ASP A 67 9.12 -15.38 -7.80
C ASP A 67 9.38 -16.87 -8.00
N THR A 68 10.02 -17.21 -9.13
CA THR A 68 10.35 -18.60 -9.51
C THR A 68 11.76 -19.01 -9.11
N ASN A 69 12.68 -18.05 -8.90
CA ASN A 69 14.12 -18.28 -8.80
C ASN A 69 14.72 -17.74 -7.49
N SER A 70 13.90 -17.52 -6.46
CA SER A 70 14.30 -16.93 -5.17
C SER A 70 15.03 -15.59 -5.35
N ILE A 71 14.55 -14.78 -6.29
CA ILE A 71 15.10 -13.45 -6.59
C ILE A 71 14.66 -12.45 -5.51
N LYS A 72 13.50 -12.67 -4.89
CA LYS A 72 12.92 -11.77 -3.88
C LYS A 72 13.76 -11.62 -2.62
N ASP A 73 14.58 -12.61 -2.30
CA ASP A 73 15.40 -12.63 -1.08
C ASP A 73 16.76 -11.92 -1.28
N LYS A 74 17.17 -11.72 -2.54
CA LYS A 74 18.43 -11.09 -2.94
C LYS A 74 18.34 -9.57 -2.91
N ASP A 75 19.49 -8.92 -2.90
CA ASP A 75 19.55 -7.46 -2.94
C ASP A 75 19.09 -6.91 -4.30
N PRO A 76 18.30 -5.81 -4.35
CA PRO A 76 17.88 -5.18 -5.60
C PRO A 76 19.02 -4.85 -6.58
N LEU A 77 20.21 -4.50 -6.08
CA LEU A 77 21.39 -4.18 -6.89
C LEU A 77 22.05 -5.42 -7.49
N GLU A 78 21.90 -6.58 -6.85
CA GLU A 78 22.33 -7.88 -7.36
C GLU A 78 21.35 -8.37 -8.44
N ASN A 79 20.06 -8.12 -8.24
CA ASN A 79 19.01 -8.52 -9.18
C ASN A 79 19.05 -7.74 -10.49
N SER A 80 19.57 -6.52 -10.48
CA SER A 80 19.64 -5.67 -11.67
C SER A 80 21.01 -5.04 -11.88
N LYS A 81 21.79 -5.64 -12.79
CA LYS A 81 23.04 -5.05 -13.30
C LYS A 81 22.82 -3.67 -13.92
N LEU A 82 21.69 -3.48 -14.61
CA LEU A 82 21.33 -2.21 -15.23
C LEU A 82 21.15 -1.12 -14.17
N LEU A 83 20.42 -1.42 -13.09
CA LEU A 83 20.22 -0.50 -11.97
C LEU A 83 21.54 -0.14 -11.30
N ASN A 84 22.37 -1.15 -11.02
CA ASN A 84 23.67 -0.96 -10.39
C ASN A 84 24.60 -0.06 -11.23
N ASN A 85 24.66 -0.30 -12.56
CA ASN A 85 25.44 0.53 -13.47
C ASN A 85 24.91 1.97 -13.50
N TYR A 86 23.59 2.15 -13.61
CA TYR A 86 22.97 3.48 -13.62
C TYR A 86 23.30 4.30 -12.36
N LEU A 87 23.26 3.68 -11.18
CA LEU A 87 23.57 4.36 -9.92
C LEU A 87 25.05 4.75 -9.82
N LYS A 88 25.95 3.92 -10.34
CA LYS A 88 27.40 4.21 -10.41
C LYS A 88 27.71 5.35 -11.37
N GLU A 89 27.10 5.36 -12.55
CA GLU A 89 27.33 6.37 -13.60
C GLU A 89 26.79 7.75 -13.21
N ASN A 90 25.67 7.81 -12.49
CA ASN A 90 25.00 9.06 -12.13
C ASN A 90 25.42 9.62 -10.76
N GLU A 91 26.47 9.07 -10.14
CA GLU A 91 26.96 9.47 -8.82
C GLU A 91 25.89 9.45 -7.69
N VAL A 92 24.78 8.74 -7.90
CA VAL A 92 23.68 8.58 -6.92
C VAL A 92 24.01 7.53 -5.85
N SER A 93 25.27 7.08 -5.82
CA SER A 93 25.83 6.03 -4.97
C SER A 93 25.53 6.14 -3.46
N ASN A 94 25.22 7.34 -2.95
CA ASN A 94 24.88 7.57 -1.54
C ASN A 94 23.38 7.35 -1.20
N LYS A 95 22.52 6.98 -2.15
CA LYS A 95 21.14 6.60 -1.87
C LYS A 95 21.01 5.09 -1.87
N GLU A 96 20.79 4.51 -0.69
CA GLU A 96 20.46 3.10 -0.53
C GLU A 96 19.19 2.78 -1.33
N VAL A 97 19.26 1.74 -2.17
CA VAL A 97 18.08 1.22 -2.85
C VAL A 97 17.25 0.43 -1.83
N PRO A 98 15.96 0.76 -1.65
CA PRO A 98 15.12 0.03 -0.72
C PRO A 98 15.07 -1.46 -1.02
N LYS A 99 15.24 -2.30 0.00
CA LYS A 99 15.16 -3.76 -0.15
C LYS A 99 13.73 -4.24 -0.42
N PHE A 100 12.75 -3.61 0.22
CA PHE A 100 11.35 -4.03 0.17
C PHE A 100 10.47 -2.94 -0.44
N PHE A 101 9.60 -3.35 -1.36
CA PHE A 101 8.59 -2.53 -2.00
C PHE A 101 7.22 -3.13 -1.70
N TYR A 102 6.28 -2.31 -1.23
CA TYR A 102 4.92 -2.72 -0.92
C TYR A 102 3.94 -1.82 -1.64
N GLU A 103 2.96 -2.38 -2.35
CA GLU A 103 1.76 -1.64 -2.76
C GLU A 103 0.68 -1.90 -1.71
N VAL A 104 0.32 -0.87 -0.97
CA VAL A 104 -0.81 -0.91 -0.04
C VAL A 104 -2.00 -0.28 -0.75
N ILE A 105 -3.07 -1.06 -0.89
CA ILE A 105 -4.33 -0.63 -1.47
C ILE A 105 -5.28 -0.33 -0.32
N PHE A 106 -5.59 0.95 -0.16
CA PHE A 106 -6.65 1.42 0.74
C PHE A 106 -7.95 1.49 -0.03
N GLU A 107 -9.04 1.08 0.60
CA GLU A 107 -10.39 1.26 0.09
C GLU A 107 -11.19 2.15 1.04
N LYS A 108 -12.20 2.82 0.51
CA LYS A 108 -13.14 3.63 1.28
C LYS A 108 -14.56 3.17 0.97
N PRO A 109 -15.03 2.08 1.62
CA PRO A 109 -16.41 1.61 1.44
C PRO A 109 -17.43 2.64 1.92
N GLY A 110 -17.05 3.52 2.85
CA GLY A 110 -17.86 4.63 3.34
C GLY A 110 -17.99 5.78 2.32
N GLY A 111 -19.09 6.53 2.40
CA GLY A 111 -19.30 7.70 1.53
C GLY A 111 -18.52 8.93 1.99
N LEU A 112 -18.11 9.01 3.26
CA LEU A 112 -17.45 10.18 3.83
C LEU A 112 -15.93 10.10 3.73
N VAL A 113 -15.33 11.20 3.29
CA VAL A 113 -13.88 11.31 3.09
C VAL A 113 -13.18 11.69 4.38
N MET A 114 -12.19 10.89 4.79
CA MET A 114 -11.26 11.19 5.88
C MET A 114 -9.79 10.99 5.45
N PRO A 115 -8.81 11.60 6.16
CA PRO A 115 -7.40 11.28 5.99
C PRO A 115 -7.13 9.80 6.25
N ILE A 116 -6.08 9.26 5.64
CA ILE A 116 -5.57 7.92 5.95
C ILE A 116 -4.44 8.09 6.97
N ILE A 117 -4.63 7.60 8.19
CA ILE A 117 -3.61 7.61 9.25
C ILE A 117 -3.17 6.17 9.45
N VAL A 118 -1.89 5.86 9.25
CA VAL A 118 -1.43 4.47 9.24
C VAL A 118 -0.11 4.31 9.97
N ASP A 119 -0.02 3.28 10.80
CA ASP A 119 1.20 2.81 11.41
C ASP A 119 1.76 1.62 10.63
N PHE A 120 3.05 1.72 10.26
CA PHE A 120 3.83 0.63 9.71
C PHE A 120 4.76 0.09 10.78
N GLU A 121 4.56 -1.15 11.20
CA GLU A 121 5.41 -1.84 12.17
C GLU A 121 6.40 -2.73 11.43
N TYR A 122 7.68 -2.62 11.80
CA TYR A 122 8.78 -3.33 11.19
C TYR A 122 9.27 -4.48 12.04
N GLU A 123 9.94 -5.45 11.40
CA GLU A 123 10.48 -6.65 12.05
C GLU A 123 11.51 -6.35 13.16
N ASP A 124 12.14 -5.18 13.15
CA ASP A 124 13.07 -4.74 14.20
C ASP A 124 12.37 -4.07 15.40
N GLY A 125 11.05 -4.06 15.42
CA GLY A 125 10.22 -3.46 16.47
C GLY A 125 10.03 -1.95 16.34
N THR A 126 10.57 -1.31 15.29
CA THR A 126 10.29 0.11 15.05
C THR A 126 8.92 0.31 14.41
N THR A 127 8.27 1.43 14.72
CA THR A 127 6.98 1.83 14.13
C THR A 127 7.13 3.18 13.44
N LYS A 128 6.54 3.32 12.25
CA LYS A 128 6.48 4.57 11.50
C LYS A 128 5.03 4.94 11.22
N ARG A 129 4.58 6.05 11.79
CA ARG A 129 3.30 6.68 11.46
C ARG A 129 3.40 7.50 10.19
N VAL A 130 2.42 7.37 9.31
CA VAL A 130 2.26 8.20 8.12
C VAL A 130 0.81 8.66 8.03
N THR A 131 0.62 9.95 7.80
CA THR A 131 -0.70 10.53 7.55
C THR A 131 -0.77 11.02 6.11
N TYR A 132 -1.75 10.50 5.36
CA TYR A 132 -2.10 11.03 4.05
C TYR A 132 -3.34 11.91 4.17
N PRO A 133 -3.28 13.16 3.70
CA PRO A 133 -4.44 14.05 3.77
C PRO A 133 -5.57 13.53 2.89
N ALA A 134 -6.81 13.91 3.21
CA ALA A 134 -8.04 13.53 2.49
C ALA A 134 -7.98 13.75 0.97
N GLN A 135 -7.12 14.66 0.49
CA GLN A 135 -6.86 14.89 -0.94
C GLN A 135 -6.40 13.65 -1.70
N ILE A 136 -5.93 12.62 -1.00
CA ILE A 136 -5.56 11.33 -1.56
C ILE A 136 -6.70 10.67 -2.36
N TRP A 137 -7.95 10.91 -1.97
CA TRP A 137 -9.17 10.37 -2.58
C TRP A 137 -9.64 11.13 -3.84
N ARG A 138 -9.05 12.30 -4.15
CA ARG A 138 -9.56 13.20 -5.20
C ARG A 138 -9.60 12.59 -6.61
N LYS A 139 -8.68 11.67 -6.92
CA LYS A 139 -8.62 11.02 -8.25
C LYS A 139 -9.47 9.76 -8.34
N ASN A 140 -9.59 9.06 -7.23
CA ASN A 140 -10.38 7.85 -7.10
C ASN A 140 -10.88 7.80 -5.67
N ASP A 141 -12.18 8.04 -5.52
CA ASP A 141 -12.81 8.11 -4.21
C ASP A 141 -12.89 6.73 -3.56
N ASN A 142 -13.02 5.65 -4.34
CA ASN A 142 -13.22 4.32 -3.78
C ASN A 142 -11.92 3.66 -3.31
N GLU A 143 -10.81 3.87 -4.02
CA GLU A 143 -9.56 3.14 -3.80
C GLU A 143 -8.32 3.97 -4.09
N VAL A 144 -7.32 3.88 -3.22
CA VAL A 144 -6.02 4.48 -3.44
C VAL A 144 -4.90 3.49 -3.20
N LYS A 145 -3.99 3.42 -4.17
CA LYS A 145 -2.78 2.60 -4.12
C LYS A 145 -1.58 3.43 -3.71
N LYS A 146 -0.81 2.96 -2.72
CA LYS A 146 0.39 3.62 -2.23
C LYS A 146 1.58 2.68 -2.26
N LEU A 147 2.63 3.11 -2.96
CA LEU A 147 3.93 2.44 -2.94
C LEU A 147 4.68 2.87 -1.69
N ILE A 148 4.98 1.89 -0.83
CA ILE A 148 5.77 2.05 0.39
C ILE A 148 7.10 1.34 0.18
N THR A 149 8.20 2.06 0.36
CA THR A 149 9.55 1.53 0.23
C THR A 149 10.24 1.48 1.57
N SER A 150 10.93 0.39 1.88
CA SER A 150 11.61 0.20 3.16
C SER A 150 12.86 -0.66 3.02
N ASN A 151 13.87 -0.40 3.86
CA ASN A 151 15.00 -1.30 4.06
C ASN A 151 14.67 -2.44 5.04
N LYS A 152 13.58 -2.30 5.79
CA LYS A 152 13.11 -3.24 6.82
C LYS A 152 11.80 -3.87 6.38
N LYS A 153 11.60 -5.14 6.71
CA LYS A 153 10.36 -5.86 6.41
C LYS A 153 9.23 -5.31 7.28
N ILE A 154 8.11 -4.96 6.65
CA ILE A 154 6.86 -4.61 7.35
C ILE A 154 6.19 -5.91 7.79
N ILE A 155 5.83 -6.00 9.06
CA ILE A 155 5.16 -7.16 9.65
C ILE A 155 3.69 -6.89 9.99
N ASN A 156 3.33 -5.63 10.22
CA ASN A 156 1.98 -5.23 10.54
C ASN A 156 1.71 -3.80 10.02
N ILE A 157 0.50 -3.58 9.55
CA ILE A 157 -0.01 -2.28 9.11
C ILE A 157 -1.32 -2.06 9.84
N ASN A 158 -1.41 -0.94 10.57
CA ASN A 158 -2.59 -0.60 11.34
C ASN A 158 -3.13 0.76 10.88
N LEU A 159 -4.33 0.75 10.33
CA LEU A 159 -5.08 1.94 9.93
C LEU A 159 -5.80 2.52 11.15
N ASP A 160 -5.80 3.84 11.23
CA ASP A 160 -6.39 4.64 12.31
C ASP A 160 -6.09 4.09 13.72
N PRO A 161 -4.80 3.95 14.08
CA PRO A 161 -4.37 3.31 15.33
C PRO A 161 -4.92 4.00 16.60
N ASP A 162 -5.22 5.29 16.50
CA ASP A 162 -5.69 6.13 17.62
C ASP A 162 -7.22 6.40 17.54
N LEU A 163 -7.92 5.79 16.57
CA LEU A 163 -9.38 5.91 16.35
C LEU A 163 -9.84 7.35 16.09
N GLU A 164 -9.08 8.10 15.30
CA GLU A 164 -9.33 9.49 14.92
C GLU A 164 -10.36 9.62 13.78
N THR A 165 -10.54 8.60 12.93
CA THR A 165 -11.30 8.74 11.68
C THR A 165 -12.81 8.49 11.81
N ALA A 166 -13.36 8.31 13.01
CA ALA A 166 -14.78 7.98 13.22
C ALA A 166 -15.26 6.81 12.32
N ASP A 167 -14.35 5.88 12.06
CA ASP A 167 -14.58 4.70 11.23
C ASP A 167 -15.58 3.76 11.90
N ILE A 168 -16.58 3.30 11.15
CA ILE A 168 -17.61 2.41 11.69
C ILE A 168 -17.22 0.92 11.65
N ASP A 169 -16.25 0.53 10.83
CA ASP A 169 -15.79 -0.85 10.71
C ASP A 169 -14.27 -0.94 10.88
N THR A 170 -13.83 -1.27 12.09
CA THR A 170 -12.40 -1.43 12.38
C THR A 170 -11.86 -2.82 11.99
N SER A 171 -12.70 -3.74 11.49
CA SER A 171 -12.27 -5.12 11.21
C SER A 171 -11.35 -5.22 9.98
N ASN A 172 -11.42 -4.24 9.09
CA ASN A 172 -10.59 -4.12 7.88
C ASN A 172 -9.37 -3.18 8.09
N ASN A 173 -9.13 -2.68 9.31
CA ASN A 173 -8.05 -1.73 9.62
C ASN A 173 -6.67 -2.36 9.79
N SER A 174 -6.54 -3.68 9.68
CA SER A 174 -5.28 -4.37 9.96
C SER A 174 -4.83 -5.28 8.83
N TRP A 175 -3.52 -5.23 8.55
CA TRP A 175 -2.84 -6.24 7.76
C TRP A 175 -1.64 -6.80 8.54
N PRO A 176 -1.49 -8.14 8.64
CA PRO A 176 -2.46 -9.16 8.22
C PRO A 176 -3.79 -9.00 8.98
N LYS A 177 -4.90 -9.40 8.34
CA LYS A 177 -6.23 -9.31 8.97
C LYS A 177 -6.19 -10.03 10.31
N LYS A 178 -6.48 -9.30 11.39
CA LYS A 178 -6.62 -9.90 12.71
C LYS A 178 -7.83 -10.84 12.67
N GLN A 179 -7.60 -12.11 12.97
CA GLN A 179 -8.71 -13.03 13.26
C GLN A 179 -9.18 -12.68 14.67
N ASP A 180 -10.20 -11.83 14.77
CA ASP A 180 -10.89 -11.66 16.05
C ASP A 180 -11.63 -12.97 16.36
N GLU A 181 -11.34 -13.55 17.52
CA GLU A 181 -12.15 -14.65 18.06
C GLU A 181 -13.60 -14.18 18.15
N SER A 182 -14.53 -14.94 17.57
CA SER A 182 -15.95 -14.64 17.68
C SER A 182 -16.35 -14.56 19.15
N GLU A 183 -17.32 -13.70 19.48
CA GLU A 183 -17.93 -13.67 20.83
C GLU A 183 -18.41 -15.06 21.28
N PHE A 184 -18.79 -15.92 20.34
CA PHE A 184 -19.12 -17.31 20.60
C PHE A 184 -17.90 -18.18 20.97
N ASP A 185 -16.75 -17.95 20.33
CA ASP A 185 -15.51 -18.66 20.63
C ASP A 185 -14.95 -18.23 22.00
N LYS A 186 -15.01 -16.92 22.31
CA LYS A 186 -14.74 -16.36 23.64
C LYS A 186 -15.69 -16.92 24.71
N PHE A 187 -16.96 -17.10 24.38
CA PHE A 187 -17.93 -17.73 25.28
C PHE A 187 -17.60 -19.21 25.54
N LYS A 188 -17.29 -19.98 24.49
CA LYS A 188 -16.93 -21.40 24.60
C LYS A 188 -15.67 -21.63 25.42
N SER A 189 -14.64 -20.80 25.25
CA SER A 189 -13.41 -20.89 26.03
C SER A 189 -13.66 -20.64 27.51
N LYS A 190 -14.56 -19.70 27.84
CA LYS A 190 -14.97 -19.37 29.21
C LYS A 190 -15.82 -20.45 29.90
N VAL A 191 -16.60 -21.23 29.15
CA VAL A 191 -17.46 -22.31 29.69
C VAL A 191 -16.72 -23.65 29.81
N LYS A 192 -15.59 -23.81 29.12
CA LYS A 192 -14.76 -25.03 29.16
C LYS A 192 -13.67 -25.02 30.25
N GLY A 193 -13.58 -23.95 31.05
CA GLY A 193 -12.74 -23.87 32.25
C GLY A 193 -13.59 -23.99 33.51
#